data_AF-A0A7C7JYW0-F1
#
_entry.id   AF-A0A7C7JYW0-F1
#
_cell.length_a   1.000
_cell.length_b   1.000
_cell.length_c   1.000
_cell.angle_alpha   90.00
_cell.angle_beta   90.00
_cell.angle_gamma   90.00
#
_symmetry.space_group_name_H-M   'P 1'
#
loop_
_entity.id
_entity.type
_entity.pdbx_description
1 polymer ?
#
loop_
_entity_poly.entity_id
_entity_poly.type
_entity_poly.pdbx_seq_one_letter_code
_entity_poly.pdbx_strand_id
1 'polypeptide(L)'
;MAEKYSKAKLKKFRISILDKMDEVSNDMDDIKEGLMDRGNPKAGLSQDSVYSVHMADAGTDSFEQEKNFMLMSRESDYYKNLALALERIDKEEFG
;
A
#
# COMPACT_ATOMS: atom_id res chain seq x y z
N MET A 1 -6.11 3.98 -35.76
CA MET A 1 -5.00 3.30 -35.07
C MET A 1 -4.60 4.17 -33.90
N ALA A 2 -4.42 3.63 -32.70
CA ALA A 2 -3.86 4.42 -31.61
C ALA A 2 -2.44 4.85 -32.00
N GLU A 3 -2.14 6.14 -31.85
CA GLU A 3 -0.81 6.69 -32.12
C GLU A 3 0.21 6.05 -31.16
N LYS A 4 1.17 5.30 -31.69
CA LYS A 4 2.21 4.67 -30.88
C LYS A 4 3.15 5.75 -30.31
N TYR A 5 3.46 5.66 -29.03
CA TYR A 5 4.46 6.56 -28.44
C TYR A 5 5.85 6.31 -29.01
N SER A 6 6.64 7.38 -29.11
CA SER A 6 8.05 7.26 -29.48
C SER A 6 8.85 6.50 -28.43
N LYS A 7 9.93 5.84 -28.85
CA LYS A 7 10.84 5.11 -27.93
C LYS A 7 11.39 5.99 -26.80
N ALA A 8 11.67 7.27 -27.10
CA ALA A 8 12.11 8.23 -26.10
C ALA A 8 11.02 8.50 -25.05
N LYS A 9 9.76 8.59 -25.47
CA LYS A 9 8.62 8.79 -24.57
C LYS A 9 8.32 7.54 -23.74
N LEU A 10 8.37 6.35 -24.36
CA LEU A 10 8.28 5.06 -23.66
C LEU A 10 9.36 4.90 -22.58
N LYS A 11 10.60 5.31 -22.86
CA LYS A 11 11.69 5.30 -21.87
C LYS A 11 11.38 6.22 -20.68
N LYS A 12 10.84 7.41 -20.92
CA LYS A 12 10.42 8.33 -19.84
C LYS A 12 9.30 7.74 -18.99
N PHE A 13 8.32 7.10 -19.62
CA PHE A 13 7.23 6.44 -18.90
C PHE A 13 7.72 5.26 -18.08
N ARG A 14 8.61 4.43 -18.64
CA ARG A 14 9.24 3.32 -17.90
C ARG A 14 9.91 3.81 -16.62
N ILE A 15 10.72 4.86 -16.70
CA ILE A 15 11.39 5.45 -15.52
C ILE A 15 10.34 5.90 -14.50
N SER A 16 9.35 6.70 -14.91
CA SER A 16 8.31 7.16 -13.98
C SER A 16 7.47 6.04 -13.37
N ILE A 17 7.26 4.92 -14.08
CA ILE A 17 6.54 3.76 -13.55
C ILE A 17 7.40 3.03 -12.52
N LEU A 18 8.69 2.83 -12.79
CA LEU A 18 9.62 2.21 -11.83
C LEU A 18 9.74 3.04 -10.56
N ASP A 19 9.87 4.36 -10.67
CA ASP A 19 9.93 5.27 -9.52
C ASP A 19 8.66 5.15 -8.66
N LYS A 20 7.47 5.03 -9.29
CA LYS A 20 6.20 4.83 -8.58
C LYS A 20 6.05 3.44 -7.96
N MET A 21 6.61 2.41 -8.58
CA MET A 21 6.61 1.08 -7.99
C MET A 21 7.46 1.04 -6.71
N ASP A 22 8.57 1.78 -6.68
CA ASP A 22 9.40 1.94 -5.49
C ASP A 22 8.65 2.70 -4.38
N GLU A 23 8.01 3.83 -4.72
CA GLU A 23 7.15 4.61 -3.80
C GLU A 23 6.05 3.74 -3.17
N VAL A 24 5.28 3.02 -4.00
CA VAL A 24 4.21 2.14 -3.53
C VAL A 24 4.74 1.00 -2.66
N SER A 25 5.92 0.45 -2.96
CA SER A 25 6.52 -0.59 -2.13
C SER A 25 6.90 -0.06 -0.74
N ASN A 26 7.45 1.15 -0.67
CA ASN A 26 7.78 1.80 0.60
C ASN A 26 6.51 2.10 1.42
N ASP A 27 5.45 2.62 0.77
CA ASP A 27 4.16 2.87 1.43
C ASP A 27 3.56 1.58 2.01
N MET A 28 3.66 0.46 1.28
CA MET A 28 3.21 -0.85 1.76
C MET A 28 4.02 -1.33 2.97
N ASP A 29 5.34 -1.12 2.99
CA ASP A 29 6.19 -1.47 4.13
C ASP A 29 5.83 -0.64 5.38
N ASP A 30 5.54 0.66 5.23
CA ASP A 30 5.10 1.54 6.33
C ASP A 30 3.75 1.08 6.92
N ILE A 31 2.78 0.72 6.07
CA ILE A 31 1.48 0.19 6.53
C ILE A 31 1.68 -1.12 7.30
N LYS A 32 2.59 -1.97 6.82
CA LYS A 32 2.91 -3.25 7.46
C LYS A 32 3.59 -3.06 8.82
N GLU A 33 4.51 -2.11 8.95
CA GLU A 33 5.12 -1.77 10.23
C GLU A 33 4.06 -1.28 11.23
N GLY A 34 3.16 -0.38 10.80
CA GLY A 34 2.06 0.11 11.63
C GLY A 34 1.08 -0.98 12.08
N LEU A 35 0.91 -2.05 11.29
CA LEU A 35 0.15 -3.23 11.68
C LEU A 35 0.87 -4.10 12.72
N MET A 36 2.22 -4.14 12.71
CA MET A 36 3.01 -4.95 13.63
C MET A 36 3.21 -4.29 15.01
N ASP A 37 3.37 -2.96 15.06
CA ASP A 37 3.67 -2.23 16.31
C ASP A 37 2.49 -2.24 17.32
N ARG A 38 1.24 -2.33 16.83
CA ARG A 38 0.04 -2.32 17.68
C ARG A 38 -0.23 -3.63 18.44
N GLY A 39 0.55 -4.69 18.16
CA GLY A 39 0.42 -5.98 18.84
C GLY A 39 1.00 -6.05 20.25
N ASN A 40 1.61 -4.97 20.77
CA ASN A 40 2.36 -5.01 22.03
C ASN A 40 1.73 -4.11 23.13
N PRO A 41 0.76 -4.61 23.91
CA PRO A 41 0.14 -3.84 24.97
C PRO A 41 1.13 -3.64 26.13
N LYS A 42 1.59 -2.41 26.35
CA LYS A 42 2.35 -2.05 27.56
C LYS A 42 1.43 -2.16 28.78
N ALA A 43 1.63 -3.22 29.55
CA ALA A 43 0.90 -3.51 30.78
C ALA A 43 1.19 -2.48 31.88
N GLY A 44 0.16 -1.75 32.34
CA GLY A 44 0.33 -0.78 33.43
C GLY A 44 -0.94 -0.11 33.99
N LEU A 45 -2.15 -0.57 33.68
CA LEU A 45 -3.40 0.06 34.14
C LEU A 45 -4.18 -0.86 35.10
N SER A 46 -5.01 -0.28 35.98
CA SER A 46 -5.76 -1.00 37.03
C SER A 46 -6.92 -1.83 36.45
N GLN A 47 -7.28 -2.97 37.05
CA GLN A 47 -8.19 -3.96 36.44
C GLN A 47 -9.56 -3.44 35.94
N ASP A 48 -10.18 -2.45 36.59
CA ASP A 48 -11.43 -1.85 36.12
C ASP A 48 -11.23 -0.84 34.98
N SER A 49 -10.10 -0.12 34.97
CA SER A 49 -9.73 0.75 33.84
C SER A 49 -9.29 -0.06 32.62
N VAL A 50 -8.59 -1.17 32.84
CA VAL A 50 -8.17 -2.16 31.84
C VAL A 50 -9.37 -2.67 31.05
N TYR A 51 -10.46 -3.06 31.71
CA TYR A 51 -11.62 -3.62 31.01
C TYR A 51 -12.35 -2.60 30.10
N SER A 52 -12.58 -1.38 30.60
CA SER A 52 -13.24 -0.33 29.81
C SER A 52 -12.35 0.22 28.69
N VAL A 53 -11.04 0.31 28.93
CA VAL A 53 -10.06 0.76 27.93
C VAL A 53 -9.95 -0.27 26.81
N HIS A 54 -9.86 -1.58 27.13
CA HIS A 54 -9.77 -2.62 26.10
C HIS A 54 -11.03 -2.76 25.23
N MET A 55 -12.23 -2.42 25.73
CA MET A 55 -13.45 -2.45 24.90
C MET A 55 -13.49 -1.30 23.89
N ALA A 56 -13.05 -0.10 24.29
CA ALA A 56 -12.94 1.04 23.38
C ALA A 56 -11.79 0.84 22.39
N ASP A 57 -10.63 0.42 22.89
CA ASP A 57 -9.43 0.16 22.10
C ASP A 57 -9.64 -1.00 21.13
N ALA A 58 -10.27 -2.11 21.53
CA ALA A 58 -10.52 -3.22 20.61
C ALA A 58 -11.39 -2.83 19.41
N GLY A 59 -12.37 -1.95 19.60
CA GLY A 59 -13.18 -1.42 18.50
C GLY A 59 -12.38 -0.50 17.58
N THR A 60 -11.58 0.40 18.15
CA THR A 60 -10.70 1.31 17.40
C THR A 60 -9.58 0.55 16.68
N ASP A 61 -8.92 -0.38 17.34
CA ASP A 61 -7.86 -1.24 16.80
C ASP A 61 -8.37 -2.08 15.63
N SER A 62 -9.56 -2.67 15.77
CA SER A 62 -10.19 -3.45 14.69
C SER A 62 -10.51 -2.57 13.47
N PHE A 63 -11.07 -1.38 13.69
CA PHE A 63 -11.39 -0.45 12.61
C PHE A 63 -10.14 0.04 11.88
N GLU A 64 -9.09 0.39 12.62
CA GLU A 64 -7.85 0.88 12.01
C GLU A 64 -7.08 -0.26 11.31
N GLN A 65 -7.15 -1.49 11.83
CA GLN A 65 -6.63 -2.67 11.16
C GLN A 65 -7.36 -2.93 9.84
N GLU A 66 -8.70 -2.89 9.82
CA GLU A 66 -9.49 -3.04 8.60
C GLU A 66 -9.14 -1.96 7.57
N LYS A 67 -9.02 -0.70 8.01
CA LYS A 67 -8.57 0.42 7.16
C LYS A 67 -7.20 0.15 6.52
N ASN A 68 -6.23 -0.32 7.31
CA ASN A 68 -4.89 -0.63 6.81
C ASN A 68 -4.91 -1.78 5.81
N PHE A 69 -5.73 -2.82 6.02
CA PHE A 69 -5.91 -3.90 5.05
C PHE A 69 -6.52 -3.41 3.74
N MET A 70 -7.54 -2.54 3.80
CA MET A 70 -8.13 -1.94 2.60
C MET A 70 -7.10 -1.11 1.82
N LEU A 71 -6.26 -0.32 2.52
CA LEU A 71 -5.21 0.45 1.89
C LEU A 71 -4.16 -0.46 1.23
N MET A 72 -3.69 -1.49 1.95
CA MET A 72 -2.75 -2.48 1.43
C MET A 72 -3.28 -3.18 0.16
N SER A 73 -4.57 -3.54 0.14
CA SER A 73 -5.20 -4.14 -1.04
C SER A 73 -5.16 -3.19 -2.24
N ARG A 74 -5.46 -1.91 -2.01
CA ARG A 74 -5.46 -0.90 -3.05
C ARG A 74 -4.05 -0.66 -3.62
N GLU A 75 -3.05 -0.57 -2.74
CA GLU A 75 -1.66 -0.41 -3.16
C GLU A 75 -1.16 -1.63 -3.94
N SER A 76 -1.54 -2.84 -3.51
CA SER A 76 -1.23 -4.08 -4.24
C SER A 76 -1.82 -4.10 -5.65
N ASP A 77 -3.08 -3.68 -5.81
CA ASP A 77 -3.73 -3.58 -7.11
C ASP A 77 -3.07 -2.50 -7.99
N TYR A 78 -2.68 -1.37 -7.39
CA TYR A 78 -1.99 -0.31 -8.10
C TYR A 78 -0.62 -0.77 -8.59
N TYR A 79 0.17 -1.42 -7.73
CA TYR A 79 1.47 -2.01 -8.08
C TYR A 79 1.34 -3.02 -9.24
N LYS A 80 0.32 -3.89 -9.19
CA LYS A 80 0.02 -4.83 -10.28
C LYS A 80 -0.28 -4.11 -11.60
N ASN A 81 -1.04 -3.02 -11.55
CA ASN A 81 -1.33 -2.21 -12.75
C ASN A 81 -0.07 -1.53 -13.32
N LEU A 82 0.85 -1.08 -12.45
CA LEU A 82 2.15 -0.55 -12.86
C LEU A 82 3.02 -1.62 -13.53
N ALA A 83 3.03 -2.84 -12.99
CA ALA A 83 3.74 -3.98 -13.61
C ALA A 83 3.16 -4.32 -15.00
N LEU A 84 1.83 -4.34 -15.15
CA LEU A 84 1.18 -4.53 -16.45
C LEU A 84 1.48 -3.38 -17.43
N ALA A 85 1.60 -2.15 -16.92
CA ALA A 85 2.02 -1.00 -17.73
C ALA A 85 3.45 -1.16 -18.26
N LEU A 86 4.39 -1.68 -17.46
CA LEU A 86 5.73 -2.03 -17.93
C LEU A 86 5.70 -3.10 -19.02
N GLU A 87 4.89 -4.16 -18.85
CA GLU A 87 4.74 -5.20 -19.86
C GLU A 87 4.21 -4.63 -21.20
N ARG A 88 3.26 -3.69 -21.15
CA ARG A 88 2.76 -2.99 -22.34
C ARG A 88 3.83 -2.11 -22.99
N ILE A 89 4.71 -1.50 -22.19
CA ILE A 89 5.86 -0.75 -22.73
C ILE A 89 6.79 -1.69 -23.50
N ASP A 90 7.06 -2.87 -22.95
CA ASP A 90 7.95 -3.87 -23.54
C ASP A 90 7.40 -4.44 -24.85
N LYS A 91 6.07 -4.55 -24.95
CA LYS A 91 5.37 -4.95 -26.17
C LYS A 91 5.18 -3.82 -27.19
N GLU A 92 5.61 -2.59 -26.88
CA GLU A 92 5.31 -1.38 -27.67
C GLU A 92 3.78 -1.16 -27.90
N GLU A 93 2.96 -1.58 -26.95
CA GLU A 93 1.49 -1.48 -26.91
C GLU A 93 0.99 -0.50 -25.84
N PHE A 94 1.91 0.21 -25.18
CA PHE A 94 1.58 1.20 -24.17
C PHE A 94 0.94 2.45 -24.82
N GLY A 95 -0.31 2.75 -24.44
CA GLY A 95 -1.05 3.94 -24.89
C GLY A 95 -2.56 3.77 -24.84
#